data_AF-A0A0F9JJF0-F1
#
_entry.id   AF-A0A0F9JJF0-F1
#
_cell.length_a   1.000
_cell.length_b   1.000
_cell.length_c   1.000
_cell.angle_alpha   90.00
_cell.angle_beta   90.00
_cell.angle_gamma   90.00
#
_symmetry.space_group_name_H-M   'P 1'
#
loop_
_entity.id
_entity.type
_entity.pdbx_description
1 polymer ?
#
loop_
_entity_poly.entity_id
_entity_poly.type
_entity_poly.pdbx_seq_one_letter_code
_entity_poly.pdbx_strand_id
1 'polypeptide(L)'
;MAKDQNTEATEDEEAPKQTGVISVESNKSKRSVSFKKTFGANLDEATKLYSVDVVFKIFHQKAVIACQACVRGKLDKLKENGDPMFTEAEAIAAGQAYVPSAPRAGKTKTVDKAAELAQLVRDGKMSKENMALQIMEMHGL
;
A
#
# COMPACT_ATOMS: atom_id res chain seq x y z
N MET A 1 48.63 -18.44 2.69
CA MET A 1 48.21 -18.00 4.04
C MET A 1 47.32 -16.79 3.84
N ALA A 2 46.02 -16.94 4.08
CA ALA A 2 45.02 -15.89 4.00
C ALA A 2 44.45 -15.66 5.39
N LYS A 3 44.56 -14.41 5.87
CA LYS A 3 43.98 -13.79 7.07
C LYS A 3 44.33 -12.30 6.96
N ASP A 4 43.53 -11.29 7.26
CA ASP A 4 42.14 -11.10 7.64
C ASP A 4 41.96 -9.59 7.43
N GLN A 5 40.92 -9.14 6.72
CA GLN A 5 40.35 -7.80 6.94
C GLN A 5 38.84 -7.92 6.84
N ASN A 6 38.25 -8.18 8.00
CA ASN A 6 36.89 -7.83 8.35
C ASN A 6 36.85 -6.33 8.66
N THR A 7 35.90 -5.58 8.11
CA THR A 7 34.91 -4.79 8.87
C THR A 7 33.89 -4.21 7.90
N GLU A 8 32.65 -4.61 8.11
CA GLU A 8 31.41 -4.10 7.54
C GLU A 8 31.32 -2.57 7.56
N ALA A 9 30.96 -1.99 6.41
CA ALA A 9 30.09 -0.83 6.37
C ALA A 9 28.81 -1.29 5.67
N THR A 10 27.87 -1.83 6.46
CA THR A 10 26.47 -1.92 6.04
C THR A 10 25.98 -0.49 5.87
N GLU A 11 25.96 -0.03 4.63
CA GLU A 11 25.17 1.13 4.23
C GLU A 11 23.72 0.79 4.57
N ASP A 12 23.21 1.41 5.62
CA ASP A 12 21.77 1.54 5.85
C ASP A 12 21.19 2.18 4.58
N GLU A 13 20.62 1.36 3.70
CA GLU A 13 19.88 1.81 2.54
C GLU A 13 18.59 2.46 3.06
N GLU A 14 18.73 3.73 3.48
CA GLU A 14 17.64 4.56 3.98
C GLU A 14 16.59 4.61 2.86
N ALA A 15 15.47 3.90 3.08
CA ALA A 15 14.36 3.84 2.14
C ALA A 15 14.07 5.25 1.62
N PRO A 16 13.91 5.44 0.29
CA PRO A 16 13.94 6.77 -0.31
C PRO A 16 12.88 7.66 0.35
N LYS A 17 13.34 8.69 1.08
CA LYS A 17 12.48 9.76 1.60
C LYS A 17 11.67 10.27 0.42
N GLN A 18 10.34 10.13 0.47
CA GLN A 18 9.44 10.70 -0.53
C GLN A 18 9.45 12.24 -0.41
N THR A 19 10.52 12.86 -0.89
CA THR A 19 10.63 14.29 -1.13
C THR A 19 10.11 14.59 -2.52
N GLY A 20 8.84 14.95 -2.61
CA GLY A 20 8.23 15.41 -3.86
C GLY A 20 8.39 16.92 -3.98
N VAL A 21 8.88 17.40 -5.14
CA VAL A 21 8.58 18.77 -5.56
C VAL A 21 7.09 18.78 -5.91
N ILE A 22 6.30 19.49 -5.11
CA ILE A 22 4.87 19.67 -5.37
C ILE A 22 4.73 20.92 -6.22
N SER A 23 4.10 20.78 -7.38
CA SER A 23 3.73 21.89 -8.26
C SER A 23 2.22 22.03 -8.27
N VAL A 24 1.73 23.24 -7.98
CA VAL A 24 0.30 23.57 -7.99
C VAL A 24 0.07 24.64 -9.04
N GLU A 25 -0.81 24.38 -10.00
CA GLU A 25 -1.28 25.37 -10.98
C GLU A 25 -2.76 25.69 -10.74
N SER A 26 -3.08 26.98 -10.74
CA SER A 26 -4.47 27.45 -10.66
C SER A 26 -5.13 27.41 -12.04
N ASN A 27 -6.17 26.59 -12.18
CA ASN A 27 -6.96 26.54 -13.41
C ASN A 27 -7.63 27.88 -13.76
N LYS A 28 -7.93 28.71 -12.75
CA LYS A 28 -8.62 30.00 -12.92
C LYS A 28 -7.67 31.14 -13.30
N SER A 29 -6.49 31.19 -12.69
CA SER A 29 -5.54 32.30 -12.88
C SER A 29 -4.29 31.93 -13.69
N LYS A 30 -4.11 30.65 -14.06
CA LYS A 30 -2.95 30.11 -14.79
C LYS A 30 -1.59 30.40 -14.13
N ARG A 31 -1.61 30.73 -12.83
CA ARG A 31 -0.41 30.90 -12.02
C ARG A 31 -0.01 29.56 -11.43
N SER A 32 1.30 29.31 -11.35
CA SER A 32 1.86 28.12 -10.71
C SER A 32 2.84 28.48 -9.59
N VAL A 33 2.94 27.58 -8.62
CA VAL A 33 3.96 27.60 -7.56
C VAL A 33 4.49 26.19 -7.36
N SER A 34 5.80 26.07 -7.13
CA SER A 34 6.46 24.79 -6.84
C SER A 34 7.22 24.89 -5.52
N PHE A 35 7.10 23.88 -4.67
CA PHE A 35 7.80 23.83 -3.39
C PHE A 35 8.16 22.39 -3.03
N LYS A 36 9.24 22.21 -2.26
CA LYS A 36 9.65 20.90 -1.73
C LYS A 36 8.90 20.61 -0.44
N LYS A 37 8.36 19.41 -0.31
CA LYS A 37 7.76 18.92 0.94
C LYS A 37 8.13 17.45 1.16
N THR A 38 8.41 17.09 2.40
CA THR A 38 8.57 15.69 2.83
C THR A 38 7.32 15.25 3.59
N PHE A 39 6.89 14.01 3.36
CA PHE A 39 5.79 13.38 4.09
C PHE A 39 6.26 12.23 5.00
N GLY A 40 7.58 12.01 5.10
CA GLY A 40 8.16 10.80 5.69
C GLY A 40 8.25 9.66 4.67
N ALA A 41 9.26 8.80 4.80
CA ALA A 41 9.42 7.62 3.95
C ALA A 41 8.46 6.48 4.34
N ASN A 42 8.01 6.48 5.59
CA ASN A 42 7.20 5.42 6.20
C ASN A 42 6.18 6.00 7.20
N LEU A 43 5.31 5.12 7.73
CA LEU A 43 4.29 5.49 8.71
C LEU A 43 4.89 6.09 9.99
N ASP A 44 6.02 5.57 10.48
CA ASP A 44 6.66 6.06 11.70
C ASP A 44 7.15 7.51 11.52
N GLU A 45 7.89 7.80 10.46
CA GLU A 45 8.30 9.17 10.12
C GLU A 45 7.11 10.10 9.88
N ALA A 46 6.08 9.64 9.17
CA ALA A 46 4.87 10.44 8.93
C ALA A 46 4.17 10.79 10.25
N THR A 47 4.07 9.85 11.19
CA THR A 47 3.44 10.10 12.50
C THR A 47 4.27 11.06 13.36
N LYS A 48 5.61 11.02 13.27
CA LYS A 48 6.49 12.01 13.92
C LYS A 48 6.31 13.41 13.32
N LEU A 49 6.13 13.51 12.00
CA LEU A 49 5.99 14.79 11.30
C LEU A 49 4.59 15.43 11.46
N TYR A 50 3.53 14.62 11.53
CA TYR A 50 2.14 15.12 11.43
C TYR A 50 1.25 14.73 12.60
N SER A 51 1.76 14.02 13.62
CA SER A 51 1.02 13.31 14.68
C SER A 51 0.26 12.07 14.20
N VAL A 52 0.07 11.12 15.11
CA VAL A 52 -0.64 9.85 14.86
C VAL A 52 -2.08 10.09 14.41
N ASP A 53 -2.79 11.03 15.03
CA ASP A 53 -4.21 11.28 14.75
C ASP A 53 -4.46 11.77 13.33
N VAL A 54 -3.58 12.64 12.82
CA VAL A 54 -3.69 13.17 11.44
C VAL A 54 -3.42 12.07 10.43
N VAL A 55 -2.36 11.30 10.65
CA VAL A 55 -1.99 10.18 9.76
C VAL A 55 -3.10 9.13 9.74
N PHE A 56 -3.67 8.78 10.91
CA PHE A 56 -4.80 7.87 11.01
C PHE A 56 -6.04 8.38 10.27
N LYS A 57 -6.42 9.65 10.44
CA LYS A 57 -7.56 10.24 9.72
C LYS A 57 -7.39 10.18 8.20
N ILE A 58 -6.20 10.51 7.71
CA ILE A 58 -5.89 10.47 6.27
C ILE A 58 -5.92 9.02 5.75
N PHE A 59 -5.31 8.09 6.48
CA PHE A 59 -5.33 6.67 6.12
C PHE A 59 -6.77 6.14 6.08
N HIS A 60 -7.56 6.42 7.11
CA HIS A 60 -8.96 6.01 7.19
C HIS A 60 -9.78 6.56 6.03
N GLN A 61 -9.65 7.85 5.70
CA GLN A 61 -10.33 8.45 4.54
C GLN A 61 -9.94 7.77 3.23
N LYS A 62 -8.65 7.52 3.01
CA LYS A 62 -8.18 6.80 1.81
C LYS A 62 -8.72 5.38 1.74
N ALA A 63 -8.75 4.66 2.86
CA ALA A 63 -9.29 3.31 2.94
C ALA A 63 -10.79 3.29 2.59
N VAL A 64 -11.57 4.24 3.11
CA VAL A 64 -13.01 4.38 2.78
C VAL A 64 -13.20 4.64 1.29
N ILE A 65 -12.46 5.59 0.70
CA ILE A 65 -12.56 5.92 -0.74
C ILE A 65 -12.21 4.68 -1.58
N ALA A 66 -11.17 3.95 -1.21
CA ALA A 66 -10.74 2.76 -1.95
C ALA A 66 -11.74 1.60 -1.84
N CYS A 67 -12.38 1.43 -0.68
CA CYS A 67 -13.47 0.48 -0.48
C CYS A 67 -14.70 0.85 -1.33
N GLN A 68 -15.12 2.11 -1.29
CA GLN A 68 -16.22 2.61 -2.13
C GLN A 68 -15.95 2.39 -3.62
N ALA A 69 -14.72 2.65 -4.08
CA ALA A 69 -14.32 2.41 -5.46
C ALA A 69 -14.37 0.91 -5.83
N CYS A 70 -14.08 0.01 -4.89
CA CYS A 70 -14.20 -1.44 -5.10
C CYS A 70 -15.66 -1.85 -5.33
N VAL A 71 -16.57 -1.38 -4.48
CA VAL A 71 -18.02 -1.65 -4.58
C VAL A 71 -18.59 -1.06 -5.86
N ARG A 72 -18.29 0.22 -6.18
CA ARG A 72 -18.71 0.86 -7.43
C ARG A 72 -18.24 0.08 -8.66
N GLY A 73 -16.98 -0.36 -8.68
CA GLY A 73 -16.45 -1.16 -9.78
C GLY A 73 -17.15 -2.51 -9.99
N LYS A 74 -17.95 -3.00 -9.02
CA LYS A 74 -18.83 -4.16 -9.19
C LYS A 74 -20.21 -3.75 -9.70
N LEU A 75 -20.76 -2.66 -9.16
CA LEU A 75 -22.06 -2.13 -9.58
C LEU A 75 -22.05 -1.59 -11.02
N ASP A 76 -20.95 -0.98 -11.44
CA ASP A 76 -20.79 -0.38 -12.77
C ASP A 76 -20.54 -1.44 -13.87
N LYS A 77 -20.29 -2.70 -13.50
CA LYS A 77 -20.04 -3.76 -14.49
C LYS A 77 -21.36 -4.29 -15.02
N LEU A 78 -21.55 -4.12 -16.32
CA LEU A 78 -22.69 -4.61 -17.07
C LEU A 78 -22.29 -5.75 -18.00
N LYS A 79 -23.24 -6.63 -18.30
CA LYS A 79 -23.13 -7.64 -19.36
C LYS A 79 -23.33 -6.97 -20.73
N GLU A 80 -23.06 -7.69 -21.82
CA GLU A 80 -23.26 -7.19 -23.19
C GLU A 80 -24.72 -6.80 -23.49
N ASN A 81 -25.68 -7.38 -22.77
CA ASN A 81 -27.10 -7.06 -22.90
C ASN A 81 -27.54 -5.85 -22.04
N GLY A 82 -26.62 -5.19 -21.34
CA GLY A 82 -26.90 -4.02 -20.49
C GLY A 82 -27.37 -4.35 -19.07
N ASP A 83 -27.58 -5.63 -18.73
CA ASP A 83 -27.97 -6.03 -17.38
C ASP A 83 -26.77 -5.99 -16.41
N PRO A 84 -27.00 -5.80 -15.09
CA PRO A 84 -25.96 -5.91 -14.08
C PRO A 84 -25.21 -7.24 -14.16
N MET A 85 -23.88 -7.18 -14.16
CA MET A 85 -23.02 -8.36 -14.17
C MET A 85 -22.96 -9.03 -12.79
N PHE A 86 -23.05 -8.23 -11.72
CA PHE A 86 -23.01 -8.67 -10.32
C PHE A 86 -24.28 -8.25 -9.60
N THR A 87 -24.69 -9.06 -8.64
CA THR A 87 -25.78 -8.75 -7.72
C THR A 87 -25.33 -7.73 -6.66
N GLU A 88 -26.30 -7.07 -6.03
CA GLU A 88 -26.01 -6.16 -4.90
C GLU A 88 -25.32 -6.89 -3.74
N ALA A 89 -25.69 -8.14 -3.47
CA ALA A 89 -25.08 -8.97 -2.44
C ALA A 89 -23.58 -9.22 -2.71
N GLU A 90 -23.19 -9.45 -3.97
CA GLU A 90 -21.79 -9.62 -4.36
C GLU A 90 -20.99 -8.31 -4.24
N ALA A 91 -21.62 -7.16 -4.54
CA ALA A 91 -20.99 -5.86 -4.35
C ALA A 91 -20.77 -5.55 -2.86
N ILE A 92 -21.74 -5.87 -2.00
CA ILE A 92 -21.63 -5.75 -0.54
C ILE A 92 -20.52 -6.66 -0.01
N ALA A 93 -20.51 -7.93 -0.43
CA ALA A 93 -19.48 -8.90 -0.03
C ALA A 93 -18.07 -8.43 -0.43
N ALA A 94 -17.92 -7.82 -1.61
CA ALA A 94 -16.65 -7.24 -2.05
C ALA A 94 -16.20 -6.05 -1.18
N GLY A 95 -17.13 -5.20 -0.75
CA GLY A 95 -16.83 -4.11 0.19
C GLY A 95 -16.46 -4.61 1.59
N GLN A 96 -17.15 -5.64 2.09
CA GLN A 96 -16.85 -6.26 3.39
C GLN A 96 -15.52 -7.01 3.40
N ALA A 97 -15.17 -7.66 2.28
CA ALA A 97 -13.89 -8.34 2.11
C ALA A 97 -12.72 -7.38 1.79
N TYR A 98 -12.98 -6.09 1.60
CA TYR A 98 -11.94 -5.12 1.30
C TYR A 98 -11.02 -4.93 2.51
N VAL A 99 -9.74 -5.28 2.33
CA VAL A 99 -8.67 -5.00 3.29
C VAL A 99 -7.75 -3.94 2.68
N PRO A 100 -7.46 -2.82 3.37
CA PRO A 100 -6.55 -1.78 2.89
C PRO A 100 -5.11 -2.29 2.89
N SER A 101 -4.78 -3.03 1.82
CA SER A 101 -3.48 -3.63 1.42
C SER A 101 -3.71 -4.84 0.50
N ALA A 102 -4.93 -5.35 0.39
CA ALA A 102 -5.28 -6.44 -0.52
C ALA A 102 -5.09 -6.00 -1.99
N PRO A 103 -4.20 -6.65 -2.76
CA PRO A 103 -4.03 -6.40 -4.18
C PRO A 103 -5.34 -6.63 -4.93
N ARG A 104 -5.72 -5.66 -5.77
CA ARG A 104 -6.90 -5.78 -6.63
C ARG A 104 -6.72 -6.94 -7.61
N ALA A 105 -7.82 -7.66 -7.86
CA ALA A 105 -7.88 -8.93 -8.59
C ALA A 105 -7.05 -8.95 -9.89
N GLY A 106 -6.18 -9.95 -9.98
CA GLY A 106 -5.14 -10.14 -10.99
C GLY A 106 -3.88 -10.83 -10.41
N LYS A 107 -3.73 -10.81 -9.08
CA LYS A 107 -2.61 -11.41 -8.33
C LYS A 107 -3.06 -12.32 -7.18
N THR A 108 -4.22 -12.96 -7.27
CA THR A 108 -4.81 -13.76 -6.16
C THR A 108 -3.86 -14.81 -5.57
N LYS A 109 -3.01 -15.44 -6.40
CA LYS A 109 -2.03 -16.44 -5.92
C LYS A 109 -0.95 -15.91 -4.97
N THR A 110 -0.54 -14.64 -5.07
CA THR A 110 0.47 -14.06 -4.17
C THR A 110 -0.13 -13.50 -2.89
N VAL A 111 -1.42 -13.14 -2.90
CA VAL A 111 -2.13 -12.61 -1.72
C VAL A 111 -2.45 -13.71 -0.73
N ASP A 112 -2.95 -14.85 -1.20
CA ASP A 112 -3.25 -15.99 -0.33
C ASP A 112 -1.97 -16.48 0.37
N LYS A 113 -0.85 -16.48 -0.36
CA LYS A 113 0.47 -16.85 0.17
C LYS A 113 1.03 -15.80 1.13
N ALA A 114 0.86 -14.50 0.86
CA ALA A 114 1.25 -13.44 1.79
C ALA A 114 0.39 -13.43 3.07
N ALA A 115 -0.89 -13.79 2.98
CA ALA A 115 -1.77 -13.96 4.13
C ALA A 115 -1.39 -15.18 4.98
N GLU A 116 -1.02 -16.29 4.33
CA GLU A 116 -0.49 -17.49 4.99
C GLU A 116 0.83 -17.18 5.75
N LEU A 117 1.75 -16.44 5.12
CA LEU A 117 3.00 -15.99 5.76
C LEU A 117 2.74 -15.03 6.92
N ALA A 118 1.76 -14.12 6.79
CA ALA A 118 1.36 -13.21 7.86
C ALA A 118 0.80 -13.96 9.08
N GLN A 119 0.05 -15.05 8.85
CA GLN A 119 -0.46 -15.91 9.92
C GLN A 119 0.67 -16.66 10.63
N LEU A 120 1.68 -17.14 9.88
CA LEU A 120 2.87 -17.78 10.46
C LEU A 120 3.68 -16.82 11.34
N VAL A 121 3.76 -15.53 10.98
CA VAL A 121 4.38 -14.50 11.82
C VAL A 121 3.56 -14.24 13.09
N ARG A 122 2.23 -14.18 12.97
CA ARG A 122 1.33 -13.99 14.12
C ARG A 122 1.40 -15.16 15.10
N ASP A 123 1.54 -16.37 14.60
CA ASP A 123 1.69 -17.59 15.38
C ASP A 123 3.13 -17.77 15.95
N GLY A 124 4.04 -16.84 15.67
CA GLY A 124 5.44 -16.90 16.11
C GLY A 124 6.29 -17.97 15.40
N LYS A 125 5.77 -18.57 14.33
CA LYS A 125 6.42 -19.64 13.55
C LYS A 125 7.34 -19.10 12.45
N MET A 126 7.32 -17.79 12.21
CA MET A 126 8.15 -17.09 11.23
C MET A 126 8.50 -15.70 11.77
N SER A 127 9.70 -15.21 11.51
CA SER A 127 10.08 -13.84 11.84
C SER A 127 9.57 -12.85 10.80
N LYS A 128 9.42 -11.57 11.18
CA LYS A 128 8.96 -10.52 10.26
C LYS A 128 9.94 -10.32 9.10
N GLU A 129 11.23 -10.52 9.33
CA GLU A 129 12.29 -10.40 8.32
C GLU A 129 12.16 -11.51 7.26
N ASN A 130 11.91 -12.75 7.67
CA ASN A 130 11.74 -13.88 6.75
C ASN A 130 10.46 -13.76 5.91
N MET A 131 9.39 -13.21 6.48
CA MET A 131 8.18 -12.89 5.73
C MET A 131 8.45 -11.82 4.66
N ALA A 132 9.23 -10.78 5.00
CA ALA A 132 9.57 -9.71 4.07
C ALA A 132 10.40 -10.22 2.88
N LEU A 133 11.41 -11.08 3.14
CA LEU A 133 12.23 -11.73 2.11
C LEU A 133 11.38 -12.56 1.14
N GLN A 134 10.49 -13.41 1.65
CA GLN A 134 9.63 -14.22 0.77
C GLN A 134 8.64 -13.37 -0.04
N ILE A 135 8.18 -12.24 0.51
CA ILE A 135 7.31 -11.31 -0.22
C ILE A 135 8.08 -10.63 -1.36
N MET A 136 9.34 -10.24 -1.12
CA MET A 136 10.22 -9.66 -2.14
C MET A 136 10.52 -10.65 -3.28
N GLU A 137 10.90 -11.90 -2.94
CA GLU A 137 11.09 -12.97 -3.93
C GLU A 137 9.84 -13.25 -4.77
N MET A 138 8.66 -13.26 -4.13
CA MET A 138 7.38 -13.44 -4.84
C MET A 138 7.03 -12.29 -5.79
N HIS A 139 7.60 -11.11 -5.59
CA HIS A 139 7.30 -9.90 -6.36
C HIS A 139 8.43 -9.51 -7.32
N GLY A 140 9.53 -10.25 -7.34
CA GLY A 140 10.69 -10.00 -8.20
C GLY A 140 11.42 -8.70 -7.84
N LEU A 141 11.45 -8.37 -6.55
CA LEU A 141 12.14 -7.21 -5.97
C LEU A 141 13.44 -7.65 -5.31
#